data_AF-A0AA43XKC1-F1
#
_entry.id   AF-A0AA43XKC1-F1
#
_cell.length_a   1.000
_cell.length_b   1.000
_cell.length_c   1.000
_cell.angle_alpha   90.00
_cell.angle_beta   90.00
_cell.angle_gamma   90.00
#
_symmetry.space_group_name_H-M   'P 1'
#
loop_
_entity.id
_entity.type
_entity.pdbx_description
1 polymer ?
#
loop_
_entity_poly.entity_id
_entity_poly.type
_entity_poly.pdbx_seq_one_letter_code
_entity_poly.pdbx_strand_id
1 'polypeptide(L)'
;MLILRKRMGGVGFMFWEYPDKRRFAILPMAAILLVGVITTGCEENQETGEEPGNSVEEEEPLVLPSKEEFADQLNVPLMDSLSQRRSVRDYSEEALTLKELAALLWSAQGITEEERGYRVAPSAGATYPMEVYVLAENVEGLNAGLYRYSPGSL
;
A
#
# COMPACT_ATOMS: atom_id res chain seq x y z
N MET A 1 -4.40 -3.05 14.73
CA MET A 1 -4.22 -1.60 14.57
C MET A 1 -4.26 -1.28 13.08
N LEU A 2 -5.17 -0.42 12.63
CA LEU A 2 -5.31 -0.01 11.22
C LEU A 2 -4.43 1.22 10.97
N ILE A 3 -3.65 1.24 9.89
CA ILE A 3 -2.71 2.33 9.59
C ILE A 3 -2.92 2.86 8.16
N LEU A 4 -2.93 4.18 7.98
CA LEU A 4 -2.81 4.84 6.67
C LEU A 4 -1.44 5.48 6.52
N ARG A 5 -0.75 5.23 5.40
CA ARG A 5 0.57 5.82 5.08
C ARG A 5 0.51 6.69 3.84
N LYS A 6 0.83 7.99 3.94
CA LYS A 6 0.81 8.89 2.78
C LYS A 6 1.89 8.53 1.75
N ARG A 7 1.60 8.61 0.45
CA ARG A 7 2.54 8.50 -0.67
C ARG A 7 2.48 9.80 -1.47
N MET A 8 3.53 10.61 -1.40
CA MET A 8 3.64 11.81 -2.24
C MET A 8 4.16 11.45 -3.63
N GLY A 9 3.62 12.12 -4.65
CA GLY A 9 3.80 11.77 -6.06
C GLY A 9 5.21 12.05 -6.60
N GLY A 10 5.69 11.09 -7.38
CA GLY A 10 6.58 11.30 -8.51
C GLY A 10 5.99 10.50 -9.68
N VAL A 11 5.63 11.18 -10.77
CA VAL A 11 5.08 10.56 -11.98
C VAL A 11 6.21 9.83 -12.70
N GLY A 12 6.57 8.65 -12.19
CA GLY A 12 7.43 7.69 -12.85
C GLY A 12 6.70 6.36 -12.89
N PHE A 13 6.17 5.98 -14.06
CA PHE A 13 5.81 4.60 -14.34
C PHE A 13 7.11 3.78 -14.36
N MET A 14 7.64 3.49 -13.17
CA MET A 14 8.75 2.58 -12.98
C MET A 14 8.13 1.19 -12.84
N PHE A 15 8.26 0.40 -13.92
CA PHE A 15 7.91 -1.00 -13.97
C PHE A 15 8.67 -1.72 -12.85
N TRP A 16 8.00 -1.96 -11.73
CA TRP A 16 8.59 -2.56 -10.54
C TRP A 16 8.69 -4.07 -10.75
N GLU A 17 9.91 -4.56 -10.99
CA GLU A 17 10.19 -5.99 -10.94
C GLU A 17 9.89 -6.52 -9.54
N TYR A 18 9.00 -7.50 -9.48
CA TYR A 18 8.60 -8.20 -8.27
C TYR A 18 9.76 -9.13 -7.85
N PRO A 19 10.43 -8.91 -6.69
CA PRO A 19 11.44 -9.85 -6.23
C PRO A 19 10.74 -11.10 -5.69
N ASP A 20 10.75 -12.15 -6.52
CA ASP A 20 10.27 -13.49 -6.17
C ASP A 20 11.07 -14.05 -4.99
N LYS A 21 10.45 -14.08 -3.80
CA LYS A 21 10.99 -14.74 -2.62
C LYS A 21 10.70 -16.24 -2.67
N ARG A 22 11.23 -16.93 -3.69
CA ARG A 22 11.22 -18.40 -3.75
C ARG A 22 12.63 -18.91 -4.02
N ARG A 23 13.20 -19.40 -2.92
CA ARG A 23 14.46 -20.12 -2.83
C ARG A 23 14.43 -21.34 -3.76
N PHE A 24 15.03 -21.23 -4.93
CA PHE A 24 15.46 -22.39 -5.71
C PHE A 24 16.98 -22.32 -5.84
N ALA A 25 17.64 -23.12 -5.00
CA ALA A 25 19.05 -23.43 -5.12
C ALA A 25 19.28 -24.20 -6.43
N ILE A 26 19.90 -23.55 -7.41
CA ILE A 26 20.55 -24.21 -8.54
C ILE A 26 21.87 -23.47 -8.76
N LEU A 27 22.94 -24.04 -8.23
CA LEU A 27 24.31 -23.64 -8.56
C LEU A 27 24.66 -24.20 -9.95
N PRO A 28 25.08 -23.39 -10.94
CA PRO A 28 25.91 -23.88 -12.02
C PRO A 28 27.38 -23.63 -11.68
N MET A 29 28.09 -24.75 -11.62
CA MET A 29 29.52 -24.94 -11.74
C MET A 29 30.28 -23.84 -12.52
N ALA A 30 31.30 -23.33 -11.85
CA ALA A 30 32.55 -22.74 -12.34
C ALA A 30 32.80 -22.71 -13.86
N ALA A 31 33.03 -21.50 -14.39
CA ALA A 31 33.95 -21.25 -15.49
C ALA A 31 34.29 -19.75 -15.56
N ILE A 32 35.36 -19.30 -14.90
CA ILE A 32 36.00 -18.02 -15.23
C ILE A 32 37.50 -18.31 -15.41
N LEU A 33 37.88 -18.42 -16.67
CA LEU A 33 39.25 -18.51 -17.15
C LEU A 33 39.82 -17.09 -17.19
N LEU A 34 40.91 -16.90 -16.45
CA LEU A 34 41.79 -15.72 -16.51
C LEU A 34 42.35 -15.53 -17.92
N VAL A 35 42.12 -14.35 -18.51
CA VAL A 35 43.04 -13.75 -19.48
C VAL A 35 43.28 -12.32 -19.04
N GLY A 36 44.55 -11.98 -18.85
CA GLY A 36 44.98 -10.69 -18.31
C GLY A 36 45.53 -9.70 -19.34
N VAL A 37 45.94 -8.57 -18.76
CA VAL A 37 47.10 -7.73 -19.15
C VAL A 37 46.84 -6.53 -20.10
N ILE A 38 46.79 -5.36 -19.43
CA ILE A 38 47.48 -4.06 -19.68
C ILE A 38 46.91 -3.04 -20.68
N THR A 39 46.46 -1.93 -20.06
CA THR A 39 46.57 -0.48 -20.36
C THR A 39 46.44 0.03 -21.80
N THR A 40 45.52 0.98 -22.02
CA THR A 40 45.80 2.37 -22.45
C THR A 40 44.54 3.18 -22.17
N GLY A 41 44.70 4.40 -21.64
CA GLY A 41 43.60 5.21 -21.13
C GLY A 41 42.54 5.60 -22.18
N CYS A 42 41.32 5.78 -21.70
CA CYS A 42 40.38 6.77 -22.17
C CYS A 42 39.84 7.49 -20.92
N GLU A 43 40.15 8.77 -20.83
CA GLU A 43 39.60 9.70 -19.86
C GLU A 43 38.15 9.95 -20.28
N GLU A 44 37.18 9.39 -19.57
CA GLU A 44 35.77 9.70 -19.74
C GLU A 44 35.35 10.57 -18.56
N ASN A 45 35.09 11.85 -18.87
CA ASN A 45 34.58 12.85 -17.95
C ASN A 45 33.34 12.33 -17.24
N GLN A 46 33.44 12.16 -15.92
CA GLN A 46 32.32 11.84 -15.07
C GLN A 46 31.64 13.15 -14.68
N GLU A 47 30.64 13.57 -15.47
CA GLU A 47 29.66 14.55 -15.01
C GLU A 47 28.85 13.89 -13.87
N THR A 48 29.23 14.19 -12.63
CA THR A 48 28.41 13.93 -11.46
C THR A 48 27.17 14.83 -11.53
N GLY A 49 26.13 14.34 -12.19
CA GLY A 49 24.78 14.84 -11.98
C GLY A 49 24.36 14.51 -10.54
N GLU A 50 24.24 15.53 -9.70
CA GLU A 50 23.50 15.44 -8.45
C GLU A 50 22.05 15.06 -8.78
N GLU A 51 21.67 13.82 -8.48
CA GLU A 51 20.27 13.46 -8.29
C GLU A 51 19.75 14.30 -7.10
N PRO A 52 18.72 15.13 -7.28
CA PRO A 52 18.21 15.93 -6.18
C PRO A 52 17.70 15.00 -5.09
N GLY A 53 18.39 15.02 -3.95
CA GLY A 53 18.01 14.30 -2.75
C GLY A 53 16.60 14.72 -2.34
N ASN A 54 15.62 13.91 -2.72
CA ASN A 54 14.27 14.05 -2.19
C ASN A 54 14.32 13.49 -0.77
N SER A 55 14.55 14.36 0.21
CA SER A 55 14.33 14.05 1.62
C SER A 55 12.83 13.83 1.81
N VAL A 56 12.38 12.60 1.62
CA VAL A 56 11.02 12.19 1.93
C VAL A 56 10.86 12.26 3.44
N GLU A 57 10.23 13.32 3.92
CA GLU A 57 9.71 13.35 5.28
C GLU A 57 8.66 12.23 5.38
N GLU A 58 9.02 11.10 5.98
CA GLU A 58 8.07 10.02 6.27
C GLU A 58 7.08 10.55 7.32
N GLU A 59 5.94 11.10 6.87
CA GLU A 59 4.84 11.49 7.75
C GLU A 59 4.45 10.29 8.64
N GLU A 60 4.31 10.53 9.95
CA GLU A 60 3.99 9.47 10.90
C GLU A 60 2.69 8.74 10.51
N PRO A 61 2.65 7.41 10.65
CA PRO A 61 1.48 6.62 10.30
C PRO A 61 0.25 7.04 11.11
N LEU A 62 -0.83 7.45 10.43
CA LEU A 62 -2.09 7.74 11.10
C LEU A 62 -2.74 6.44 11.56
N VAL A 63 -3.05 6.38 12.85
CA VAL A 63 -3.83 5.29 13.46
C VAL A 63 -5.31 5.55 13.23
N LEU A 64 -5.99 4.60 12.58
CA LEU A 64 -7.43 4.65 12.38
C LEU A 64 -8.18 4.09 13.61
N PRO A 65 -9.44 4.53 13.83
CA PRO A 65 -10.31 3.96 14.87
C PRO A 65 -10.38 2.42 14.81
N SER A 66 -10.47 1.79 15.98
CA SER A 66 -10.61 0.33 16.11
C SER A 66 -11.99 -0.15 15.66
N LYS A 67 -12.11 -1.47 15.43
CA LYS A 67 -13.37 -2.09 15.02
C LYS A 67 -14.52 -1.84 15.98
N GLU A 68 -14.22 -1.70 17.27
CA GLU A 68 -15.20 -1.36 18.31
C GLU A 68 -15.63 0.11 18.19
N GLU A 69 -14.72 1.01 17.82
CA GLU A 69 -14.96 2.45 17.75
C GLU A 69 -15.79 2.87 16.53
N PHE A 70 -15.72 2.13 15.43
CA PHE A 70 -16.50 2.37 14.21
C PHE A 70 -17.65 1.36 14.00
N ALA A 71 -17.93 0.46 14.95
CA ALA A 71 -18.95 -0.58 14.79
C ALA A 71 -20.34 -0.03 14.41
N ASP A 72 -20.67 1.17 14.90
CA ASP A 72 -21.90 1.88 14.61
C ASP A 72 -22.11 2.18 13.13
N GLN A 73 -21.01 2.32 12.37
CA GLN A 73 -21.01 2.60 10.93
C GLN A 73 -21.45 1.40 10.08
N LEU A 74 -21.45 0.17 10.62
CA LEU A 74 -21.77 -1.07 9.92
C LEU A 74 -23.06 -1.74 10.43
N ASN A 75 -23.95 -0.99 11.08
CA ASN A 75 -25.16 -1.52 11.72
C ASN A 75 -26.37 -1.73 10.80
N VAL A 76 -26.23 -1.48 9.50
CA VAL A 76 -27.32 -1.72 8.54
C VAL A 76 -27.49 -3.23 8.33
N PRO A 77 -28.71 -3.79 8.43
CA PRO A 77 -28.93 -5.21 8.16
C PRO A 77 -28.41 -5.60 6.78
N LEU A 78 -27.80 -6.79 6.69
CA LEU A 78 -27.17 -7.25 5.45
C LEU A 78 -28.16 -7.28 4.27
N MET A 79 -29.40 -7.73 4.52
CA MET A 79 -30.45 -7.78 3.50
C MET A 79 -30.78 -6.38 2.94
N ASP A 80 -30.82 -5.38 3.81
CA ASP A 80 -31.10 -3.99 3.43
C ASP A 80 -29.94 -3.39 2.64
N SER A 81 -28.70 -3.62 3.11
CA SER A 81 -27.49 -3.19 2.42
C SER A 81 -27.42 -3.73 1.00
N LEU A 82 -27.71 -5.03 0.80
CA LEU A 82 -27.67 -5.68 -0.51
C LEU A 82 -28.79 -5.21 -1.44
N SER A 83 -30.02 -5.05 -0.91
CA SER A 83 -31.18 -4.65 -1.72
C SER A 83 -31.11 -3.19 -2.18
N GLN A 84 -30.60 -2.30 -1.31
CA GLN A 84 -30.54 -0.86 -1.55
C GLN A 84 -29.26 -0.40 -2.28
N ARG A 85 -28.23 -1.25 -2.39
CA ARG A 85 -26.96 -0.90 -3.03
C ARG A 85 -27.15 -0.32 -4.44
N ARG A 86 -26.65 0.89 -4.67
CA ARG A 86 -26.57 1.56 -5.99
C ARG A 86 -25.18 2.17 -6.17
N SER A 87 -24.78 2.41 -7.42
CA SER A 87 -23.59 3.19 -7.72
C SER A 87 -23.96 4.67 -7.74
N VAL A 88 -23.53 5.42 -6.73
CA VAL A 88 -23.75 6.88 -6.59
C VAL A 88 -22.54 7.63 -7.13
N ARG A 89 -22.78 8.72 -7.89
CA ARG A 89 -21.74 9.56 -8.50
C ARG A 89 -21.97 11.07 -8.30
N ASP A 90 -23.08 11.43 -7.67
CA ASP A 90 -23.34 12.79 -7.20
C ASP A 90 -23.09 12.77 -5.68
N TYR A 91 -22.08 13.50 -5.23
CA TYR A 91 -21.60 13.48 -3.84
C TYR A 91 -22.00 14.75 -3.10
N SER A 92 -22.18 14.66 -1.77
CA SER A 92 -22.33 15.85 -0.93
C SER A 92 -20.97 16.54 -0.73
N GLU A 93 -21.02 17.81 -0.33
CA GLU A 93 -19.84 18.58 0.11
C GLU A 93 -19.42 18.22 1.55
N GLU A 94 -20.16 17.33 2.21
CA GLU A 94 -19.87 16.90 3.57
C GLU A 94 -18.62 15.99 3.59
N ALA A 95 -17.72 16.27 4.52
CA ALA A 95 -16.51 15.48 4.70
C ALA A 95 -16.84 14.10 5.30
N LEU A 96 -16.10 13.08 4.90
CA LEU A 96 -16.16 11.78 5.59
C LEU A 96 -15.45 11.87 6.94
N THR A 97 -16.02 11.26 7.96
CA THR A 97 -15.37 11.06 9.25
C THR A 97 -14.31 9.96 9.18
N LEU A 98 -13.33 9.98 10.10
CA LEU A 98 -12.35 8.89 10.21
C LEU A 98 -12.99 7.53 10.52
N LYS A 99 -14.14 7.51 11.21
CA LYS A 99 -14.86 6.28 11.51
C LYS A 99 -15.47 5.65 10.26
N GLU A 100 -16.11 6.45 9.41
CA GLU A 100 -16.65 6.00 8.13
C GLU A 100 -15.54 5.47 7.22
N LEU A 101 -14.43 6.21 7.11
CA LEU A 101 -13.27 5.76 6.35
C LEU A 101 -12.70 4.44 6.89
N ALA A 102 -12.53 4.32 8.21
CA ALA A 102 -12.05 3.09 8.85
C ALA A 102 -12.99 1.90 8.61
N ALA A 103 -14.30 2.11 8.71
CA ALA A 103 -15.30 1.09 8.45
C ALA A 103 -15.26 0.59 7.00
N LEU A 104 -15.10 1.50 6.03
CA LEU A 104 -14.95 1.14 4.61
C LEU A 104 -13.67 0.33 4.36
N LEU A 105 -12.53 0.79 4.89
CA LEU A 105 -11.24 0.12 4.72
C LEU A 105 -11.20 -1.26 5.38
N TRP A 106 -11.75 -1.36 6.59
CA TRP A 106 -11.88 -2.65 7.28
C TRP A 106 -12.81 -3.58 6.50
N SER A 107 -13.95 -3.10 6.00
CA SER A 107 -14.86 -3.92 5.19
C SER A 107 -14.21 -4.40 3.89
N ALA A 108 -13.28 -3.63 3.31
CA ALA A 108 -12.58 -4.01 2.09
C ALA A 108 -11.47 -5.05 2.32
N GLN A 109 -10.61 -4.85 3.33
CA GLN A 109 -9.39 -5.68 3.53
C GLN A 109 -8.98 -5.86 5.01
N GLY A 110 -9.84 -5.53 5.97
CA GLY A 110 -9.55 -5.65 7.41
C GLY A 110 -9.29 -7.10 7.86
N ILE A 111 -8.54 -7.25 8.97
CA ILE A 111 -8.26 -8.54 9.59
C ILE A 111 -9.46 -8.99 10.42
N THR A 112 -9.90 -10.24 10.21
CA THR A 112 -10.97 -10.90 10.98
C THR A 112 -10.42 -11.89 12.00
N GLU A 113 -9.23 -12.45 11.75
CA GLU A 113 -8.51 -13.31 12.69
C GLU A 113 -7.00 -13.08 12.54
N GLU A 114 -6.36 -12.69 13.64
CA GLU A 114 -4.98 -12.19 13.63
C GLU A 114 -3.95 -13.31 13.48
N GLU A 115 -4.19 -14.49 14.08
CA GLU A 115 -3.21 -15.58 14.13
C GLU A 115 -2.89 -16.14 12.73
N ARG A 116 -3.91 -16.32 11.88
CA ARG A 116 -3.74 -16.79 10.49
C ARG A 116 -3.75 -15.65 9.49
N GLY A 117 -3.93 -14.41 9.95
CA GLY A 117 -3.97 -13.22 9.10
C GLY A 117 -5.18 -13.21 8.15
N TYR A 118 -6.29 -13.81 8.55
CA TYR A 118 -7.48 -13.85 7.72
C TYR A 118 -8.10 -12.46 7.57
N ARG A 119 -8.59 -12.18 6.36
CA ARG A 119 -9.21 -10.90 6.00
C ARG A 119 -10.71 -11.03 5.77
N VAL A 120 -11.40 -9.89 5.83
CA VAL A 120 -12.83 -9.76 5.47
C VAL A 120 -13.08 -10.26 4.05
N ALA A 121 -12.23 -9.88 3.09
CA ALA A 121 -12.33 -10.37 1.72
C ALA A 121 -11.71 -11.79 1.61
N PRO A 122 -12.41 -12.77 1.01
CA PRO A 122 -11.83 -14.08 0.74
C PRO A 122 -10.71 -13.99 -0.30
N SER A 123 -9.72 -14.87 -0.19
CA SER A 123 -8.59 -14.94 -1.14
C SER A 123 -8.12 -16.37 -1.32
N ALA A 124 -7.86 -16.78 -2.57
CA ALA A 124 -7.36 -18.11 -2.89
C ALA A 124 -6.00 -18.34 -2.21
N GLY A 125 -5.94 -19.41 -1.41
CA GLY A 125 -4.74 -19.78 -0.64
C GLY A 125 -4.35 -18.76 0.44
N ALA A 126 -5.26 -17.87 0.87
CA ALA A 126 -4.98 -16.82 1.86
C ALA A 126 -3.75 -15.94 1.51
N THR A 127 -3.54 -15.72 0.21
CA THR A 127 -2.36 -14.97 -0.29
C THR A 127 -2.53 -13.46 -0.23
N TYR A 128 -3.78 -12.97 -0.22
CA TYR A 128 -4.14 -11.56 -0.08
C TYR A 128 -3.27 -10.57 -0.89
N PRO A 129 -3.16 -10.75 -2.22
CA PRO A 129 -2.25 -9.96 -3.04
C PRO A 129 -2.71 -8.51 -3.27
N MET A 130 -3.92 -8.15 -2.86
CA MET A 130 -4.48 -6.83 -3.07
C MET A 130 -4.00 -5.83 -2.01
N GLU A 131 -3.59 -4.66 -2.47
CA GLU A 131 -3.33 -3.48 -1.64
C GLU A 131 -4.44 -2.44 -1.84
N VAL A 132 -4.74 -1.69 -0.78
CA VAL A 132 -5.76 -0.63 -0.81
C VAL A 132 -5.07 0.71 -0.61
N TYR A 133 -5.34 1.63 -1.52
CA TYR A 133 -4.91 3.01 -1.45
C TYR A 133 -6.12 3.94 -1.38
N VAL A 134 -5.99 5.03 -0.64
CA VAL A 134 -7.00 6.08 -0.45
C VAL A 134 -6.44 7.37 -1.00
N LEU A 135 -7.07 7.92 -2.03
CA LEU A 135 -6.85 9.31 -2.38
C LEU A 135 -7.83 10.14 -1.55
N ALA A 136 -7.35 10.70 -0.45
CA ALA A 136 -8.14 11.54 0.45
C ALA A 136 -8.13 12.98 -0.05
N GLU A 137 -9.32 13.56 -0.18
CA GLU A 137 -9.52 14.97 -0.53
C GLU A 137 -10.29 15.70 0.57
N ASN A 138 -11.44 15.15 0.96
CA ASN A 138 -12.33 15.72 1.98
C ASN A 138 -12.65 14.70 3.08
N VAL A 139 -11.73 14.53 4.03
CA VAL A 139 -11.87 13.64 5.18
C VAL A 139 -11.50 14.40 6.45
N GLU A 140 -12.36 14.38 7.46
CA GLU A 140 -12.13 15.07 8.71
C GLU A 140 -10.88 14.53 9.42
N GLY A 141 -9.98 15.42 9.86
CA GLY A 141 -8.76 15.03 10.58
C GLY A 141 -7.72 14.29 9.74
N LEU A 142 -7.87 14.23 8.42
CA LEU A 142 -6.91 13.66 7.49
C LEU A 142 -6.55 14.70 6.42
N ASN A 143 -5.26 15.00 6.28
CA ASN A 143 -4.80 15.90 5.23
C ASN A 143 -5.07 15.31 3.84
N ALA A 144 -5.32 16.17 2.85
CA ALA A 144 -5.45 15.71 1.48
C ALA A 144 -4.15 15.02 1.00
N GLY A 145 -4.29 13.90 0.32
CA GLY A 145 -3.16 13.10 -0.15
C GLY A 145 -3.51 11.67 -0.52
N LEU A 146 -2.55 10.97 -1.09
CA LEU A 146 -2.65 9.54 -1.35
C LEU A 146 -2.14 8.78 -0.13
N TYR A 147 -2.87 7.79 0.37
CA TYR A 147 -2.51 6.97 1.51
C TYR A 147 -2.58 5.48 1.15
N ARG A 148 -1.75 4.63 1.77
CA ARG A 148 -1.83 3.17 1.71
C ARG A 148 -2.41 2.65 3.01
N TYR A 149 -3.46 1.84 2.92
CA TYR A 149 -4.04 1.14 4.05
C TYR A 149 -3.24 -0.11 4.42
N SER A 150 -2.86 -0.23 5.69
CA SER A 150 -2.24 -1.41 6.29
C SER A 150 -3.22 -2.02 7.30
N PRO A 151 -3.79 -3.22 7.00
CA PRO A 151 -4.81 -3.84 7.85
C PRO A 151 -4.25 -4.49 9.12
N GLY A 152 -2.93 -4.52 9.30
CA GLY A 152 -2.24 -5.02 10.49
C GLY A 152 -0.97 -4.23 10.79
N SER A 153 -0.40 -4.48 11.98
CA SER A 153 0.95 -4.05 12.36
C SER A 153 1.99 -4.98 11.71
N LEU A 154 3.02 -4.39 11.10
CA LEU A 154 4.26 -5.10 10.80
C LEU A 154 4.97 -5.48 12.11
#